data_AF-A0A1J8R473-F1
#
_entry.id   AF-A0A1J8R473-F1
#
_cell.length_a   1.000
_cell.length_b   1.000
_cell.length_c   1.000
_cell.angle_alpha   90.00
_cell.angle_beta   90.00
_cell.angle_gamma   90.00
#
_symmetry.space_group_name_H-M   'P 1'
#
loop_
_entity.id
_entity.type
_entity.pdbx_description
1 polymer ?
#
loop_
_entity_poly.entity_id
_entity_poly.type
_entity_poly.pdbx_seq_one_letter_code
_entity_poly.pdbx_strand_id
1 'polypeptide(L)'
;NKPVNNYWIRSLPSDSATLGFVGGANSAILRYVGAPVADPITPNTPAQTPLVETDLHALINPGAPGIPGYGNADINLHLAISGGLPNFYVNGLSFQPPTVPVLLQILSGAQQASQLLPNGSVIVLEANKVVELTMTSTGLGGPHPMHLHGHSFDVVQSAGNSTFNYLNPVRRDVVSAGDNGSQIVIRWVTDNSGPWFLHCHIDWHLDMGLAVVMAESPSDTFAHNNPIPAEWDQLCPIYDALTPEQLGAVGS
;
A
#
# COMPACT_ATOMS: atom_id res chain seq x y z
N ASN A 1 33.29 -13.50 2.00
CA ASN A 1 32.80 -14.52 1.05
C ASN A 1 32.67 -15.88 1.71
N LYS A 2 31.64 -16.65 1.36
CA LYS A 2 31.45 -18.03 1.83
C LYS A 2 32.12 -19.02 0.85
N PRO A 3 32.38 -20.28 1.26
CA PRO A 3 32.91 -21.33 0.38
C PRO A 3 32.02 -21.60 -0.84
N VAL A 4 32.60 -22.16 -1.91
CA VAL A 4 31.84 -22.67 -3.07
C VAL A 4 30.98 -23.86 -2.60
N ASN A 5 29.67 -23.65 -2.54
CA ASN A 5 28.69 -24.66 -2.15
C ASN A 5 27.28 -24.29 -2.62
N ASN A 6 26.29 -25.13 -2.31
CA ASN A 6 24.87 -24.81 -2.37
C ASN A 6 24.39 -24.32 -0.98
N TYR A 7 23.57 -23.28 -0.96
CA TYR A 7 22.98 -22.70 0.25
C TYR A 7 21.46 -22.58 0.10
N TRP A 8 20.71 -22.87 1.17
CA TRP A 8 19.26 -22.64 1.17
C TRP A 8 18.96 -21.14 1.21
N ILE A 9 18.17 -20.67 0.24
CA ILE A 9 17.37 -19.45 0.34
C ILE A 9 16.04 -19.86 0.99
N ARG A 10 15.56 -19.10 1.97
CA ARG A 10 14.39 -19.44 2.78
C ARG A 10 13.38 -18.29 2.78
N SER A 11 12.11 -18.59 2.57
CA SER A 11 11.00 -17.63 2.67
C SER A 11 9.83 -18.28 3.40
N LEU A 12 9.69 -17.99 4.68
CA LEU A 12 8.64 -18.57 5.53
C LEU A 12 7.42 -17.64 5.53
N PRO A 13 6.27 -18.05 4.98
CA PRO A 13 5.04 -17.26 5.06
C PRO A 13 4.47 -17.30 6.49
N SER A 14 3.74 -16.24 6.87
CA SER A 14 3.20 -16.05 8.22
C SER A 14 2.07 -17.03 8.57
N ASP A 15 1.30 -17.48 7.59
CA ASP A 15 0.12 -18.35 7.73
C ASP A 15 0.44 -19.86 7.63
N SER A 16 1.64 -20.24 7.17
CA SER A 16 2.03 -21.64 6.94
C SER A 16 3.17 -22.12 7.84
N ALA A 17 3.09 -21.84 9.15
CA ALA A 17 4.02 -22.38 10.14
C ALA A 17 4.03 -23.93 10.23
N THR A 18 3.07 -24.62 9.59
CA THR A 18 2.89 -26.07 9.67
C THR A 18 3.88 -26.89 8.84
N LEU A 19 4.39 -26.40 7.71
CA LEU A 19 5.38 -27.14 6.89
C LEU A 19 6.83 -26.70 7.14
N GLY A 20 7.05 -25.47 7.59
CA GLY A 20 8.39 -24.92 7.79
C GLY A 20 9.24 -25.02 6.52
N PHE A 21 10.30 -25.83 6.56
CA PHE A 21 11.19 -26.11 5.42
C PHE A 21 11.31 -27.61 5.09
N VAL A 22 10.40 -28.43 5.60
CA VAL A 22 10.44 -29.89 5.42
C VAL A 22 10.28 -30.21 3.92
N GLY A 23 11.10 -31.14 3.42
CA GLY A 23 11.06 -31.57 2.02
C GLY A 23 11.42 -30.49 0.99
N GLY A 24 12.06 -29.39 1.41
CA GLY A 24 12.41 -28.28 0.52
C GLY A 24 11.27 -27.29 0.28
N ALA A 25 10.15 -27.40 1.00
CA ALA A 25 9.13 -26.36 1.01
C ALA A 25 9.74 -24.99 1.40
N ASN A 26 9.15 -23.89 0.90
CA ASN A 26 9.54 -22.53 1.29
C ASN A 26 11.03 -22.21 1.04
N SER A 27 11.65 -22.90 0.08
CA SER A 27 13.10 -22.88 -0.14
C SER A 27 13.46 -22.76 -1.62
N ALA A 28 14.62 -22.15 -1.88
CA ALA A 28 15.29 -22.15 -3.18
C ALA A 28 16.81 -22.37 -2.99
N ILE A 29 17.56 -22.57 -4.09
CA ILE A 29 18.99 -22.88 -4.03
C ILE A 29 19.81 -21.67 -4.52
N LEU A 30 20.66 -21.12 -3.63
CA LEU A 30 21.78 -20.28 -4.01
C LEU A 30 22.98 -21.20 -4.34
N ARG A 31 23.28 -21.36 -5.62
CA ARG A 31 24.37 -22.23 -6.12
C ARG A 31 25.57 -21.40 -6.58
N TYR A 32 26.73 -21.62 -5.95
CA TYR A 32 27.99 -21.04 -6.44
C TYR A 32 28.44 -21.72 -7.73
N VAL A 33 29.09 -20.97 -8.62
CA VAL A 33 29.77 -21.53 -9.80
C VAL A 33 30.80 -22.56 -9.32
N GLY A 34 30.72 -23.79 -9.86
CA GLY A 34 31.57 -24.92 -9.46
C GLY A 34 31.01 -25.79 -8.32
N ALA A 35 29.89 -25.41 -7.69
CA ALA A 35 29.19 -26.30 -6.77
C ALA A 35 28.42 -27.40 -7.53
N PRO A 36 28.24 -28.59 -6.94
CA PRO A 36 27.52 -29.69 -7.59
C PRO A 36 26.04 -29.36 -7.81
N VAL A 37 25.42 -30.01 -8.80
CA VAL A 37 23.96 -29.99 -9.00
C VAL A 37 23.32 -30.90 -7.95
N ALA A 38 23.12 -30.35 -6.75
CA ALA A 38 22.53 -31.04 -5.61
C ALA A 38 21.84 -30.03 -4.68
N ASP A 39 21.00 -30.54 -3.78
CA ASP A 39 20.35 -29.74 -2.74
C ASP A 39 21.36 -29.29 -1.66
N PRO A 40 21.21 -28.08 -1.09
CA PRO A 40 21.97 -27.66 0.08
C PRO A 40 21.72 -28.56 1.30
N ILE A 41 22.77 -28.78 2.08
CA ILE A 41 22.69 -29.40 3.42
C ILE A 41 22.88 -28.38 4.56
N THR A 42 22.85 -27.09 4.24
CA THR A 42 23.11 -26.03 5.20
C THR A 42 22.00 -25.94 6.24
N PRO A 43 22.31 -25.83 7.54
CA PRO A 43 21.28 -25.80 8.58
C PRO A 43 20.42 -24.54 8.48
N ASN A 44 19.22 -24.58 9.08
CA ASN A 44 18.44 -23.37 9.32
C ASN A 44 18.93 -22.74 10.63
N THR A 45 19.52 -21.55 10.55
CA THR A 45 19.95 -20.77 11.73
C THR A 45 19.09 -19.51 11.83
N PRO A 46 18.43 -19.25 12.97
CA PRO A 46 17.67 -18.02 13.17
C PRO A 46 18.52 -16.76 12.90
N ALA A 47 17.87 -15.72 12.37
CA ALA A 47 18.52 -14.44 12.15
C ALA A 47 18.94 -13.82 13.50
N GLN A 48 20.21 -13.46 13.63
CA GLN A 48 20.73 -12.81 14.85
C GLN A 48 20.45 -11.29 14.86
N THR A 49 20.32 -10.71 13.67
CA THR A 49 20.01 -9.31 13.43
C THR A 49 18.85 -9.25 12.43
N PRO A 50 17.59 -9.38 12.89
CA PRO A 50 16.45 -9.20 12.03
C PRO A 50 16.41 -7.75 11.52
N LEU A 51 15.82 -7.55 10.34
CA LEU A 51 15.54 -6.22 9.83
C LEU A 51 14.49 -5.55 10.75
N VAL A 52 14.78 -4.33 11.19
CA VAL A 52 13.83 -3.45 11.89
C VAL A 52 13.66 -2.20 11.05
N GLU A 53 12.42 -1.83 10.70
CA GLU A 53 12.16 -0.70 9.79
C GLU A 53 12.72 0.62 10.31
N THR A 54 12.73 0.82 11.63
CA THR A 54 13.23 2.04 12.27
C THR A 54 14.74 2.25 12.12
N ASP A 55 15.48 1.18 11.79
CA ASP A 55 16.92 1.23 11.54
C ASP A 55 17.23 1.54 10.06
N LEU A 56 16.21 1.60 9.21
CA LEU A 56 16.34 2.01 7.82
C LEU A 56 16.30 3.53 7.71
N HIS A 57 17.17 4.08 6.87
CA HIS A 57 17.29 5.51 6.63
C HIS A 57 17.37 5.80 5.14
N ALA A 58 16.64 6.81 4.68
CA ALA A 58 16.77 7.30 3.31
C ALA A 58 18.21 7.78 3.04
N LEU A 59 18.80 7.31 1.94
CA LEU A 59 20.15 7.70 1.54
C LEU A 59 20.16 9.03 0.76
N ILE A 60 19.17 9.22 -0.12
CA ILE A 60 19.08 10.37 -1.02
C ILE A 60 17.96 11.30 -0.54
N ASN A 61 18.27 12.60 -0.42
CA ASN A 61 17.37 13.62 0.11
C ASN A 61 16.69 13.16 1.41
N PRO A 62 17.48 12.83 2.47
CA PRO A 62 16.92 12.45 3.75
C PRO A 62 16.17 13.63 4.38
N GLY A 63 15.16 13.30 5.16
CA GLY A 63 14.29 14.26 5.82
C GLY A 63 12.87 14.12 5.31
N ALA A 64 11.92 14.07 6.25
CA ALA A 64 10.50 14.13 5.91
C ALA A 64 10.14 15.53 5.42
N PRO A 65 9.20 15.68 4.47
CA PRO A 65 8.73 16.99 4.05
C PRO A 65 8.01 17.73 5.19
N GLY A 66 8.01 19.06 5.08
CA GLY A 66 7.33 19.97 6.00
C GLY A 66 8.10 20.26 7.28
N ILE A 67 7.42 20.88 8.24
CA ILE A 67 8.01 21.26 9.53
C ILE A 67 8.11 20.00 10.40
N PRO A 68 9.28 19.66 10.97
CA PRO A 68 9.40 18.53 11.90
C PRO A 68 8.45 18.65 13.09
N GLY A 69 7.81 17.55 13.47
CA GLY A 69 6.89 17.46 14.59
C GLY A 69 5.50 16.97 14.18
N TYR A 70 4.88 16.16 15.03
CA TYR A 70 3.58 15.54 14.77
C TYR A 70 2.48 16.60 14.68
N GLY A 71 1.63 16.51 13.66
CA GLY A 71 0.56 17.48 13.39
C GLY A 71 1.01 18.79 12.74
N ASN A 72 2.29 18.91 12.35
CA ASN A 72 2.85 20.15 11.76
C ASN A 72 2.87 20.16 10.22
N ALA A 73 2.22 19.21 9.55
CA ALA A 73 2.06 19.25 8.09
C ALA A 73 0.98 20.26 7.67
N ASP A 74 0.90 20.58 6.38
CA ASP A 74 -0.15 21.47 5.85
C ASP A 74 -1.54 20.80 5.95
N ILE A 75 -1.59 19.51 5.68
CA ILE A 75 -2.79 18.68 5.77
C ILE A 75 -2.49 17.52 6.73
N ASN A 76 -3.23 17.42 7.83
CA ASN A 76 -3.06 16.35 8.81
C ASN A 76 -4.32 15.49 8.83
N LEU A 77 -4.19 14.22 8.44
CA LEU A 77 -5.28 13.26 8.31
C LEU A 77 -5.14 12.14 9.33
N HIS A 78 -6.29 11.61 9.74
CA HIS A 78 -6.37 10.41 10.54
C HIS A 78 -7.33 9.40 9.90
N LEU A 79 -6.83 8.19 9.66
CA LEU A 79 -7.61 7.07 9.15
C LEU A 79 -7.61 5.94 10.17
N ALA A 80 -8.79 5.63 10.70
CA ALA A 80 -9.03 4.49 11.57
C ALA A 80 -9.35 3.25 10.71
N ILE A 81 -8.40 2.31 10.68
CA ILE A 81 -8.54 1.00 10.05
C ILE A 81 -9.21 0.08 11.08
N SER A 82 -10.28 -0.59 10.66
CA SER A 82 -11.04 -1.49 11.52
C SER A 82 -11.71 -2.62 10.73
N GLY A 83 -12.23 -3.61 11.44
CA GLY A 83 -13.04 -4.68 10.88
C GLY A 83 -12.38 -6.06 10.97
N GLY A 84 -12.72 -6.90 10.00
CA GLY A 84 -12.37 -8.31 9.91
C GLY A 84 -13.31 -9.01 8.94
N LEU A 85 -13.30 -10.34 8.89
CA LEU A 85 -14.24 -11.05 8.03
C LEU A 85 -15.71 -10.76 8.46
N PRO A 86 -16.61 -10.35 7.53
CA PRO A 86 -16.43 -10.30 6.08
C PRO A 86 -16.06 -8.93 5.48
N ASN A 87 -15.99 -7.85 6.26
CA ASN A 87 -15.77 -6.50 5.76
C ASN A 87 -14.76 -5.71 6.59
N PHE A 88 -13.99 -4.91 5.89
CA PHE A 88 -13.07 -3.93 6.47
C PHE A 88 -13.57 -2.51 6.25
N TYR A 89 -13.09 -1.61 7.12
CA TYR A 89 -13.54 -0.23 7.15
C TYR A 89 -12.38 0.73 7.36
N VAL A 90 -12.44 1.86 6.66
CA VAL A 90 -11.64 3.05 6.93
C VAL A 90 -12.60 4.14 7.41
N ASN A 91 -12.37 4.67 8.62
CA ASN A 91 -13.27 5.64 9.26
C ASN A 91 -14.74 5.18 9.31
N GLY A 92 -14.95 3.88 9.50
CA GLY A 92 -16.29 3.27 9.58
C GLY A 92 -16.98 3.01 8.23
N LEU A 93 -16.31 3.29 7.11
CA LEU A 93 -16.83 3.05 5.75
C LEU A 93 -16.05 1.94 5.06
N SER A 94 -16.77 1.03 4.41
CA SER A 94 -16.20 -0.02 3.57
C SER A 94 -16.20 0.45 2.13
N PHE A 95 -15.04 0.42 1.47
CA PHE A 95 -14.91 0.85 0.09
C PHE A 95 -15.72 -0.06 -0.84
N GLN A 96 -16.45 0.55 -1.76
CA GLN A 96 -17.17 -0.14 -2.81
C GLN A 96 -16.79 0.51 -4.14
N PRO A 97 -16.24 -0.24 -5.11
CA PRO A 97 -15.87 0.32 -6.41
C PRO A 97 -17.05 1.08 -7.04
N PRO A 98 -16.88 2.35 -7.44
CA PRO A 98 -17.92 3.09 -8.12
C PRO A 98 -18.08 2.56 -9.55
N THR A 99 -19.30 2.59 -10.10
CA THR A 99 -19.56 2.19 -11.49
C THR A 99 -18.74 3.00 -12.49
N VAL A 100 -18.56 4.30 -12.23
CA VAL A 100 -17.70 5.17 -13.04
C VAL A 100 -16.37 5.37 -12.30
N PRO A 101 -15.20 5.06 -12.91
CA PRO A 101 -13.91 5.27 -12.28
C PRO A 101 -13.71 6.72 -11.81
N VAL A 102 -13.07 6.91 -10.64
CA VAL A 102 -12.89 8.24 -10.04
C VAL A 102 -12.20 9.21 -10.99
N LEU A 103 -11.23 8.74 -11.79
CA LEU A 103 -10.57 9.58 -12.80
C LEU A 103 -11.58 10.09 -13.84
N LEU A 104 -12.46 9.24 -14.35
CA LEU A 104 -13.49 9.66 -15.31
C LEU A 104 -14.51 10.61 -14.67
N GLN A 105 -14.86 10.44 -13.39
CA GLN A 105 -15.70 11.40 -12.67
C GLN A 105 -15.04 12.79 -12.63
N ILE A 106 -13.73 12.86 -12.31
CA ILE A 106 -12.98 14.12 -12.27
C ILE A 106 -12.91 14.77 -13.65
N LEU A 107 -12.58 14.00 -14.69
CA LEU A 107 -12.52 14.48 -16.08
C LEU A 107 -13.89 14.92 -16.61
N SER A 108 -14.98 14.38 -16.04
CA SER A 108 -16.36 14.78 -16.32
C SER A 108 -16.83 15.98 -15.49
N GLY A 109 -15.95 16.58 -14.68
CA GLY A 109 -16.18 17.85 -13.97
C GLY A 109 -16.37 17.75 -12.46
N ALA A 110 -16.25 16.56 -11.85
CA ALA A 110 -16.29 16.44 -10.39
C ALA A 110 -14.98 16.93 -9.77
N GLN A 111 -15.06 17.85 -8.80
CA GLN A 111 -13.87 18.44 -8.17
C GLN A 111 -13.87 18.32 -6.64
N GLN A 112 -15.06 18.27 -6.03
CA GLN A 112 -15.22 18.21 -4.59
C GLN A 112 -15.55 16.79 -4.13
N ALA A 113 -15.18 16.45 -2.89
CA ALA A 113 -15.44 15.12 -2.33
C ALA A 113 -16.93 14.74 -2.37
N SER A 114 -17.84 15.71 -2.21
CA SER A 114 -19.30 15.50 -2.28
C SER A 114 -19.81 15.14 -3.67
N GLN A 115 -19.02 15.35 -4.72
CA GLN A 115 -19.33 15.04 -6.11
C GLN A 115 -18.70 13.72 -6.57
N LEU A 116 -17.82 13.14 -5.75
CA LEU A 116 -17.07 11.94 -6.07
C LEU A 116 -17.65 10.72 -5.36
N LEU A 117 -17.69 9.60 -6.07
CA LEU A 117 -18.13 8.31 -5.58
C LEU A 117 -16.94 7.35 -5.45
N PRO A 118 -16.96 6.43 -4.47
CA PRO A 118 -18.02 6.24 -3.47
C PRO A 118 -17.96 7.30 -2.36
N ASN A 119 -19.13 7.78 -1.91
CA ASN A 119 -19.22 8.83 -0.92
C ASN A 119 -18.51 8.44 0.39
N GLY A 120 -17.73 9.36 0.95
CA GLY A 120 -16.99 9.19 2.20
C GLY A 120 -15.70 8.36 2.09
N SER A 121 -15.42 7.72 0.95
CA SER A 121 -14.14 7.03 0.72
C SER A 121 -13.21 7.75 -0.26
N VAL A 122 -13.57 8.97 -0.68
CA VAL A 122 -12.73 9.85 -1.51
C VAL A 122 -12.34 11.08 -0.70
N ILE A 123 -11.04 11.30 -0.54
CA ILE A 123 -10.45 12.41 0.21
C ILE A 123 -9.78 13.34 -0.78
N VAL A 124 -10.26 14.57 -0.90
CA VAL A 124 -9.68 15.57 -1.81
C VAL A 124 -8.48 16.25 -1.14
N LEU A 125 -7.37 16.35 -1.86
CA LEU A 125 -6.13 16.99 -1.40
C LEU A 125 -5.78 18.17 -2.33
N GLU A 126 -5.34 19.27 -1.74
CA GLU A 126 -4.79 20.41 -2.49
C GLU A 126 -3.40 20.08 -3.03
N ALA A 127 -3.01 20.67 -4.18
CA ALA A 127 -1.66 20.55 -4.73
C ALA A 127 -0.59 21.24 -3.87
N ASN A 128 0.63 20.72 -3.95
CA ASN A 128 1.86 21.25 -3.35
C ASN A 128 1.78 21.45 -1.83
N LYS A 129 1.10 20.54 -1.14
CA LYS A 129 0.97 20.50 0.31
C LYS A 129 1.72 19.31 0.87
N VAL A 130 2.27 19.48 2.06
CA VAL A 130 2.75 18.35 2.84
C VAL A 130 1.56 17.70 3.53
N VAL A 131 1.36 16.41 3.28
CA VAL A 131 0.35 15.60 3.96
C VAL A 131 1.02 14.77 5.03
N GLU A 132 0.47 14.78 6.24
CA GLU A 132 0.74 13.80 7.28
C GLU A 132 -0.48 12.92 7.47
N LEU A 133 -0.30 11.62 7.27
CA LEU A 133 -1.35 10.64 7.47
C LEU A 133 -1.01 9.76 8.66
N THR A 134 -1.85 9.83 9.67
CA THR A 134 -1.87 8.88 10.78
C THR A 134 -2.84 7.76 10.45
N MET A 135 -2.37 6.51 10.53
CA MET A 135 -3.23 5.33 10.46
C MET A 135 -3.20 4.59 11.79
N THR A 136 -4.38 4.31 12.35
CA THR A 136 -4.53 3.45 13.52
C THR A 136 -5.19 2.15 13.10
N SER A 137 -4.59 1.03 13.46
CA SER A 137 -5.07 -0.31 13.12
C SER A 137 -5.77 -0.93 14.31
N THR A 138 -7.04 -1.29 14.15
CA THR A 138 -7.81 -2.04 15.16
C THR A 138 -8.51 -3.23 14.52
N GLY A 139 -8.80 -4.28 15.29
CA GLY A 139 -9.51 -5.47 14.80
C GLY A 139 -8.59 -6.61 14.35
N LEU A 140 -9.05 -7.40 13.37
CA LEU A 140 -8.41 -8.65 12.92
C LEU A 140 -7.88 -8.54 11.49
N GLY A 141 -7.07 -9.51 11.05
CA GLY A 141 -6.53 -9.57 9.69
C GLY A 141 -5.21 -8.82 9.50
N GLY A 142 -4.76 -8.06 10.49
CA GLY A 142 -3.43 -7.44 10.48
C GLY A 142 -2.28 -8.46 10.59
N PRO A 143 -1.03 -8.02 10.40
CA PRO A 143 -0.66 -6.65 10.05
C PRO A 143 -1.01 -6.29 8.60
N HIS A 144 -1.64 -5.14 8.39
CA HIS A 144 -2.09 -4.70 7.07
C HIS A 144 -0.95 -3.96 6.34
N PRO A 145 -0.42 -4.46 5.21
CA PRO A 145 0.50 -3.70 4.37
C PRO A 145 -0.29 -2.63 3.60
N MET A 146 -0.20 -1.37 4.01
CA MET A 146 -0.88 -0.25 3.37
C MET A 146 -0.01 0.32 2.25
N HIS A 147 -0.59 0.45 1.07
CA HIS A 147 0.06 0.95 -0.14
C HIS A 147 -0.61 2.23 -0.63
N LEU A 148 0.19 3.26 -0.94
CA LEU A 148 -0.27 4.50 -1.58
C LEU A 148 0.23 4.54 -3.02
N HIS A 149 -0.68 4.67 -3.98
CA HIS A 149 -0.35 4.85 -5.38
C HIS A 149 0.18 6.27 -5.64
N GLY A 150 0.93 6.44 -6.73
CA GLY A 150 1.39 7.76 -7.20
C GLY A 150 2.53 8.38 -6.38
N HIS A 151 2.86 7.83 -5.21
CA HIS A 151 3.79 8.41 -4.25
C HIS A 151 4.72 7.37 -3.61
N SER A 152 5.94 7.79 -3.31
CA SER A 152 6.68 7.25 -2.17
C SER A 152 6.49 8.21 -0.99
N PHE A 153 6.48 7.68 0.22
CA PHE A 153 6.27 8.44 1.45
C PHE A 153 7.35 8.13 2.49
N ASP A 154 7.58 9.09 3.38
CA ASP A 154 8.46 8.95 4.53
C ASP A 154 7.70 8.34 5.71
N VAL A 155 8.19 7.21 6.24
CA VAL A 155 7.62 6.59 7.44
C VAL A 155 8.20 7.27 8.67
N VAL A 156 7.55 8.34 9.12
CA VAL A 156 8.01 9.14 10.27
C VAL A 156 7.73 8.45 11.61
N GLN A 157 6.78 7.51 11.66
CA GLN A 157 6.56 6.59 12.78
C GLN A 157 6.18 5.20 12.24
N SER A 158 7.05 4.22 12.49
CA SER A 158 6.81 2.80 12.16
C SER A 158 5.93 2.10 13.20
N ALA A 159 5.28 1.01 12.79
CA ALA A 159 4.46 0.19 13.68
C ALA A 159 5.26 -0.33 14.89
N GLY A 160 4.62 -0.37 16.06
CA GLY A 160 5.26 -0.83 17.30
C GLY A 160 6.31 0.13 17.88
N ASN A 161 6.50 1.32 17.30
CA ASN A 161 7.42 2.34 17.79
C ASN A 161 6.68 3.65 18.15
N SER A 162 7.01 4.24 19.30
CA SER A 162 6.47 5.53 19.75
C SER A 162 7.33 6.74 19.34
N THR A 163 8.54 6.49 18.83
CA THR A 163 9.48 7.55 18.47
C THR A 163 9.28 8.00 17.02
N PHE A 164 9.26 9.32 16.81
CA PHE A 164 9.21 9.91 15.48
C PHE A 164 10.61 10.18 14.92
N ASN A 165 10.80 9.92 13.62
CA ASN A 165 11.99 10.31 12.88
C ASN A 165 11.62 11.22 11.71
N TYR A 166 11.89 12.53 11.83
CA TYR A 166 11.74 13.49 10.73
C TYR A 166 13.05 13.81 10.03
N LEU A 167 14.19 13.37 10.58
CA LEU A 167 15.53 13.73 10.08
C LEU A 167 15.94 12.86 8.89
N ASN A 168 15.73 11.56 8.98
CA ASN A 168 16.10 10.59 7.95
C ASN A 168 15.23 9.32 8.01
N PRO A 169 13.90 9.45 8.04
CA PRO A 169 13.02 8.27 7.97
C PRO A 169 13.29 7.44 6.72
N VAL A 170 12.89 6.18 6.75
CA VAL A 170 12.84 5.36 5.55
C VAL A 170 11.75 5.89 4.61
N ARG A 171 12.06 5.93 3.31
CA ARG A 171 11.11 6.29 2.25
C ARG A 171 10.73 5.05 1.45
N ARG A 172 9.43 4.79 1.31
CA ARG A 172 8.86 3.59 0.64
C ARG A 172 7.43 3.85 0.18
N ASP A 173 6.78 2.86 -0.43
CA ASP A 173 5.42 2.94 -0.99
C ASP A 173 4.41 1.96 -0.34
N VAL A 174 4.91 0.98 0.41
CA VAL A 174 4.12 0.02 1.20
C VAL A 174 4.66 -0.02 2.61
N VAL A 175 3.81 0.16 3.63
CA VAL A 175 4.19 0.10 5.04
C VAL A 175 3.23 -0.78 5.83
N SER A 176 3.75 -1.56 6.78
CA SER A 176 2.91 -2.33 7.71
C SER A 176 2.20 -1.37 8.67
N ALA A 177 0.87 -1.40 8.73
CA ALA A 177 0.07 -0.70 9.73
C ALA A 177 0.17 -1.33 11.14
N GLY A 178 0.98 -2.39 11.29
CA GLY A 178 1.21 -3.07 12.55
C GLY A 178 0.05 -3.96 13.00
N ASP A 179 0.22 -4.50 14.19
CA ASP A 179 -0.77 -5.33 14.87
C ASP A 179 -1.91 -4.47 15.45
N ASN A 180 -2.97 -5.11 15.91
CA ASN A 180 -4.11 -4.46 16.57
C ASN A 180 -3.67 -3.51 17.70
N GLY A 181 -4.10 -2.25 17.62
CA GLY A 181 -3.72 -1.16 18.51
C GLY A 181 -2.51 -0.34 18.06
N SER A 182 -1.87 -0.70 16.94
CA SER A 182 -0.73 0.04 16.40
C SER A 182 -1.14 1.36 15.75
N GLN A 183 -0.23 2.33 15.81
CA GLN A 183 -0.29 3.57 15.06
C GLN A 183 0.94 3.63 14.15
N ILE A 184 0.74 4.09 12.92
CA ILE A 184 1.83 4.51 12.02
C ILE A 184 1.54 5.91 11.49
N VAL A 185 2.61 6.61 11.12
CA VAL A 185 2.51 7.97 10.55
C VAL A 185 3.43 8.07 9.35
N ILE A 186 2.88 8.52 8.22
CA ILE A 186 3.61 8.74 6.98
C ILE A 186 3.46 10.18 6.50
N ARG A 187 4.44 10.67 5.74
CA ARG A 187 4.38 11.97 5.06
C ARG A 187 4.74 11.90 3.58
N TRP A 188 4.08 12.71 2.78
CA TRP A 188 4.42 12.95 1.37
C TRP A 188 4.02 14.37 0.96
N VAL A 189 4.39 14.76 -0.26
CA VAL A 189 3.99 16.04 -0.87
C VAL A 189 2.98 15.74 -1.97
N THR A 190 1.92 16.54 -2.08
CA THR A 190 0.93 16.42 -3.15
C THR A 190 1.41 17.07 -4.46
N ASP A 191 2.42 16.46 -5.09
CA ASP A 191 3.04 16.92 -6.34
C ASP A 191 2.62 16.11 -7.61
N ASN A 192 1.59 15.27 -7.51
CA ASN A 192 1.16 14.37 -8.55
C ASN A 192 -0.38 14.37 -8.69
N SER A 193 -0.93 15.19 -9.60
CA SER A 193 -2.38 15.39 -9.72
C SER A 193 -3.10 14.18 -10.30
N GLY A 194 -4.07 13.64 -9.55
CA GLY A 194 -4.89 12.50 -9.96
C GLY A 194 -5.55 11.80 -8.77
N PRO A 195 -6.46 10.83 -9.04
CA PRO A 195 -7.02 9.97 -8.00
C PRO A 195 -6.09 8.78 -7.72
N TRP A 196 -5.49 8.76 -6.53
CA TRP A 196 -4.55 7.72 -6.10
C TRP A 196 -5.15 6.82 -5.04
N PHE A 197 -4.98 5.51 -5.19
CA PHE A 197 -5.53 4.55 -4.25
C PHE A 197 -4.64 4.44 -3.02
N LEU A 198 -5.25 4.45 -1.82
CA LEU A 198 -4.62 4.04 -0.58
C LEU A 198 -5.38 2.82 -0.06
N HIS A 199 -4.73 1.66 -0.03
CA HIS A 199 -5.41 0.42 0.34
C HIS A 199 -4.49 -0.59 1.00
N CYS A 200 -5.08 -1.59 1.65
CA CYS A 200 -4.34 -2.78 2.06
C CYS A 200 -3.97 -3.61 0.83
N HIS A 201 -2.70 -4.01 0.74
CA HIS A 201 -2.17 -4.80 -0.37
C HIS A 201 -2.33 -6.32 -0.16
N ILE A 202 -3.10 -6.73 0.86
CA ILE A 202 -3.67 -8.07 0.92
C ILE A 202 -4.95 -8.02 0.08
N ASP A 203 -4.92 -8.68 -1.07
CA ASP A 203 -5.90 -8.47 -2.14
C ASP A 203 -7.35 -8.76 -1.71
N TRP A 204 -7.55 -9.80 -0.90
CA TRP A 204 -8.86 -10.13 -0.36
C TRP A 204 -9.31 -9.17 0.76
N HIS A 205 -8.42 -8.43 1.43
CA HIS A 205 -8.82 -7.31 2.29
C HIS A 205 -9.30 -6.11 1.47
N LEU A 206 -8.63 -5.83 0.35
CA LEU A 206 -9.04 -4.79 -0.59
C LEU A 206 -10.44 -5.10 -1.14
N ASP A 207 -10.68 -6.33 -1.59
CA ASP A 207 -11.98 -6.80 -2.08
C ASP A 207 -13.08 -6.65 -1.01
N MET A 208 -12.74 -6.89 0.26
CA MET A 208 -13.61 -6.67 1.42
C MET A 208 -13.68 -5.20 1.90
N GLY A 209 -13.15 -4.26 1.11
CA GLY A 209 -13.37 -2.82 1.25
C GLY A 209 -12.32 -2.04 2.04
N LEU A 210 -11.13 -2.59 2.29
CA LEU A 210 -10.06 -1.89 3.03
C LEU A 210 -9.28 -0.90 2.15
N ALA A 211 -9.96 0.17 1.71
CA ALA A 211 -9.39 1.18 0.83
C ALA A 211 -10.03 2.58 0.98
N VAL A 212 -9.33 3.60 0.49
CA VAL A 212 -9.83 4.95 0.19
C VAL A 212 -9.12 5.48 -1.06
N VAL A 213 -9.63 6.56 -1.64
CA VAL A 213 -9.01 7.27 -2.78
C VAL A 213 -8.58 8.66 -2.33
N MET A 214 -7.33 9.01 -2.60
CA MET A 214 -6.77 10.36 -2.48
C MET A 214 -6.97 11.08 -3.82
N ALA A 215 -7.97 11.94 -3.93
CA ALA A 215 -8.22 12.77 -5.10
C ALA A 215 -7.35 14.03 -5.02
N GLU A 216 -6.12 13.93 -5.55
CA GLU A 216 -5.11 14.96 -5.45
C GLU A 216 -5.21 15.98 -6.59
N SER A 217 -5.35 17.26 -6.22
CA SER A 217 -5.58 18.38 -7.14
C SER A 217 -6.53 18.05 -8.32
N PRO A 218 -7.83 17.80 -8.05
CA PRO A 218 -8.78 17.46 -9.11
C PRO A 218 -8.86 18.51 -10.22
N SER A 219 -8.65 19.79 -9.89
CA SER A 219 -8.63 20.90 -10.86
C SER A 219 -7.49 20.79 -11.89
N ASP A 220 -6.35 20.21 -11.52
CA ASP A 220 -5.17 20.09 -12.38
C ASP A 220 -5.10 18.74 -13.09
N THR A 221 -5.93 17.77 -12.68
CA THR A 221 -5.89 16.38 -13.15
C THR A 221 -6.06 16.27 -14.67
N PHE A 222 -6.95 17.07 -15.29
CA PHE A 222 -7.12 17.04 -16.75
C PHE A 222 -5.83 17.47 -17.46
N ALA A 223 -5.23 18.60 -17.05
CA ALA A 223 -4.02 19.11 -17.67
C ALA A 223 -2.84 18.15 -17.49
N HIS A 224 -2.74 17.52 -16.31
CA HIS A 224 -1.69 16.55 -15.99
C HIS A 224 -1.73 15.29 -16.87
N ASN A 225 -2.93 14.83 -17.25
CA ASN A 225 -3.13 13.59 -18.00
C ASN A 225 -3.35 13.81 -19.51
N ASN A 226 -3.30 15.05 -19.99
CA ASN A 226 -3.54 15.37 -21.39
C ASN A 226 -2.29 15.18 -22.27
N PRO A 227 -2.38 14.56 -23.47
CA PRO A 227 -3.59 13.98 -24.06
C PRO A 227 -3.94 12.61 -23.46
N ILE A 228 -5.22 12.42 -23.18
CA ILE A 228 -5.76 11.13 -22.79
C ILE A 228 -5.88 10.26 -24.05
N PRO A 229 -5.31 9.05 -24.08
CA PRO A 229 -5.42 8.17 -25.23
C PRO A 229 -6.88 7.83 -25.54
N ALA A 230 -7.27 7.84 -26.81
CA ALA A 230 -8.64 7.53 -27.22
C ALA A 230 -9.08 6.10 -26.83
N GLU A 231 -8.12 5.19 -26.68
CA GLU A 231 -8.34 3.83 -26.21
C GLU A 231 -8.81 3.80 -24.75
N TRP A 232 -8.37 4.75 -23.93
CA TRP A 232 -8.82 4.86 -22.54
C TRP A 232 -10.31 5.23 -22.46
N ASP A 233 -10.78 6.15 -23.31
CA ASP A 233 -12.19 6.53 -23.40
C ASP A 233 -13.11 5.36 -23.82
N GLN A 234 -12.55 4.35 -24.50
CA GLN A 234 -13.29 3.18 -24.94
C GLN A 234 -13.44 2.10 -23.86
N LEU A 235 -12.65 2.13 -22.78
CA LEU A 235 -12.64 1.07 -21.77
C LEU A 235 -13.99 0.92 -21.07
N CYS A 236 -14.58 2.01 -20.58
CA CYS A 236 -15.87 1.94 -19.86
C CYS A 236 -17.01 1.47 -20.79
N PRO A 237 -17.23 2.06 -21.98
CA PRO A 237 -18.26 1.57 -22.91
C PRO A 237 -18.11 0.11 -23.31
N ILE A 238 -16.87 -0.38 -23.51
CA ILE A 238 -16.62 -1.79 -23.83
C ILE A 238 -16.96 -2.69 -22.65
N TYR A 239 -16.51 -2.33 -21.43
CA TYR A 239 -16.76 -3.10 -20.23
C TYR A 239 -18.26 -3.16 -19.87
N ASP A 240 -18.96 -2.03 -19.94
CA ASP A 240 -20.39 -1.92 -19.61
C ASP A 240 -21.29 -2.68 -20.59
N ALA A 241 -20.79 -3.00 -21.79
CA ALA A 241 -21.48 -3.78 -22.80
C ALA A 241 -21.28 -5.31 -22.68
N LEU A 242 -20.41 -5.77 -21.77
CA LEU A 242 -20.14 -7.20 -21.58
C LEU A 242 -21.36 -7.94 -21.01
N THR A 243 -21.61 -9.16 -21.49
CA THR A 243 -22.64 -10.04 -20.92
C THR A 243 -22.18 -10.65 -19.60
N PRO A 244 -23.10 -11.13 -18.74
CA PRO A 244 -22.74 -11.84 -17.51
C PRO A 244 -21.76 -13.00 -17.75
N GLU A 245 -21.92 -13.75 -18.84
CA GLU A 245 -21.02 -14.85 -19.18
C GLU A 245 -19.60 -14.36 -19.49
N GLN A 246 -19.46 -13.20 -20.15
CA GLN A 246 -18.16 -12.59 -20.44
C GLN A 246 -17.49 -12.03 -19.18
N LEU A 247 -18.27 -11.62 -18.19
CA LEU A 247 -17.81 -11.20 -16.87
C LEU A 247 -17.44 -12.40 -15.96
N GLY A 248 -17.60 -13.63 -16.46
CA GLY A 248 -17.29 -14.84 -15.69
C GLY A 248 -18.40 -15.28 -14.73
N ALA A 249 -19.60 -14.69 -14.83
CA ALA A 249 -20.78 -15.22 -14.15
C ALA A 249 -21.22 -16.50 -14.87
N VAL A 250 -20.72 -17.65 -14.40
CA VAL A 250 -21.26 -18.95 -14.80
C VAL A 250 -22.60 -19.11 -14.08
N GLY A 251 -23.65 -19.39 -14.85
CA GLY A 251 -25.06 -19.39 -14.41
C GLY A 251 -25.32 -19.82 -12.97
N SER A 252 -26.06 -18.96 -12.27
CA SER A 252 -26.69 -19.20 -10.96
C SER A 252 -27.42 -20.54 -10.87
#